data_AF-A0AA49K0P7-F1
#
_entry.id   AF-A0AA49K0P7-F1
#
_cell.length_a   1.000
_cell.length_b   1.000
_cell.length_c   1.000
_cell.angle_alpha   90.00
_cell.angle_beta   90.00
_cell.angle_gamma   90.00
#
_symmetry.space_group_name_H-M   'P 1'
#
loop_
_entity.id
_entity.type
_entity.pdbx_description
1 polymer ?
#
loop_
_entity_poly.entity_id
_entity_poly.type
_entity_poly.pdbx_seq_one_letter_code
_entity_poly.pdbx_strand_id
1 'polypeptide(L)'
;MSDEIASAPKGEKLEKALRKLEESRGLLEPGDRYRALVNAVKQAQDLIEMGDRKARFALVIMSVLNAVAVLLVARGGTSLLPTTGLWSLALAAMIAVYVVVTLYFVAQAVSALRPRGVHPPPAHEMPRDVQPGVSMRMLFHADVMARERDEYRALWERLRMDNLTTELADQLYTLSMVNQRKYAALDRLYVGVNLMTALLGLMLATLGLYHLVT
;
A
#
# COMPACT_ATOMS: atom_id res chain seq x y z
N MET A 1 23.83 50.75 50.42
CA MET A 1 22.61 49.92 50.48
C MET A 1 21.67 50.46 49.40
N SER A 2 22.06 50.38 48.12
CA SER A 2 22.08 49.19 47.26
C SER A 2 20.66 48.79 46.88
N ASP A 3 20.08 49.58 45.98
CA ASP A 3 18.87 49.24 45.23
C ASP A 3 19.19 48.11 44.26
N GLU A 4 18.86 46.89 44.66
CA GLU A 4 18.85 45.71 43.81
C GLU A 4 17.54 45.69 43.01
N ILE A 5 17.46 46.55 41.99
CA ILE A 5 16.41 46.42 40.97
C ILE A 5 16.81 45.25 40.07
N ALA A 6 16.45 44.04 40.50
CA ALA A 6 16.53 42.83 39.71
C ALA A 6 15.61 42.99 38.47
N SER A 7 16.20 43.37 37.34
CA SER A 7 15.56 43.30 36.03
C SER A 7 15.46 41.83 35.60
N ALA A 8 14.52 41.08 36.19
CA ALA A 8 14.11 39.79 35.67
C ALA A 8 13.60 39.99 34.22
N PRO A 9 14.11 39.23 33.23
CA PRO A 9 14.14 39.66 31.85
C PRO A 9 12.76 39.54 31.20
N LYS A 10 12.30 40.61 30.54
CA LYS A 10 11.07 40.63 29.71
C LYS A 10 11.00 39.44 28.72
N GLY A 11 12.14 38.87 28.34
CA GLY A 11 12.24 37.69 27.48
C GLY A 11 11.64 36.41 28.09
N GLU A 12 11.87 36.12 29.37
CA GLU A 12 11.41 34.87 30.00
C GLU A 12 9.87 34.85 30.14
N LYS A 13 9.26 36.01 30.39
CA LYS A 13 7.80 36.15 30.44
C LYS A 13 7.15 36.04 29.05
N LEU A 14 7.81 36.56 28.02
CA LEU A 14 7.35 36.45 26.63
C LEU A 14 7.45 35.00 26.13
N GLU A 15 8.54 34.32 26.44
CA GLU A 15 8.77 32.91 26.10
C GLU A 15 7.74 31.99 26.79
N LYS A 16 7.49 32.20 28.10
CA LYS A 16 6.40 31.50 28.81
C LYS A 16 5.02 31.78 28.22
N ALA A 17 4.76 33.00 27.74
CA ALA A 17 3.48 33.37 27.14
C ALA A 17 3.29 32.74 25.75
N LEU A 18 4.34 32.70 24.92
CA LEU A 18 4.34 32.03 23.62
C LEU A 18 4.15 30.52 23.78
N ARG A 19 4.87 29.92 24.73
CA ARG A 19 4.74 28.49 25.05
C ARG A 19 3.35 28.13 25.56
N LYS A 20 2.74 28.97 26.41
CA LYS A 20 1.32 28.82 26.82
C LYS A 20 0.35 28.96 25.64
N LEU A 21 0.65 29.82 24.67
CA LEU A 21 -0.13 30.01 23.44
C LEU A 21 -0.05 28.78 22.53
N GLU A 22 1.13 28.16 22.40
CA GLU A 22 1.31 26.91 21.67
C GLU A 22 0.64 25.72 22.37
N GLU A 23 0.79 25.61 23.70
CA GLU A 23 0.10 24.60 24.53
C GLU A 23 -1.43 24.76 24.44
N SER A 24 -1.95 25.99 24.43
CA SER A 24 -3.39 26.26 24.29
C SER A 24 -3.96 25.94 22.90
N ARG A 25 -3.10 25.78 21.88
CA ARG A 25 -3.50 25.35 20.53
C ARG A 25 -3.57 23.83 20.39
N GLY A 26 -3.13 23.06 21.39
CA GLY A 26 -3.12 21.59 21.34
C GLY A 26 -2.22 21.02 20.24
N LEU A 27 -1.23 21.79 19.77
CA LEU A 27 -0.32 21.39 18.70
C LEU A 27 0.81 20.52 19.28
N LEU A 28 1.21 19.50 18.53
CA LEU A 28 2.37 18.68 18.88
C LEU A 28 3.65 19.53 18.86
N GLU A 29 4.49 19.34 19.88
CA GLU A 29 5.86 19.85 19.88
C GLU A 29 6.62 19.32 18.65
N PRO A 30 7.58 20.09 18.08
CA PRO A 30 8.29 19.71 16.86
C PRO A 30 8.95 18.33 16.92
N GLY A 31 9.54 17.96 18.08
CA GLY A 31 10.17 16.66 18.28
C GLY A 31 9.17 15.51 18.29
N ASP A 32 8.02 15.69 18.93
CA ASP A 32 6.97 14.67 18.97
C ASP A 32 6.26 14.54 17.63
N ARG A 33 6.07 15.64 16.90
CA ARG A 33 5.58 15.63 15.52
C ARG A 33 6.46 14.79 14.63
N TYR A 34 7.79 14.97 14.71
CA TYR A 34 8.73 14.16 13.96
C TYR A 34 8.64 12.68 14.31
N ARG A 35 8.65 12.32 15.61
CA ARG A 35 8.53 10.92 16.04
C ARG A 35 7.23 10.29 15.54
N ALA A 36 6.12 11.03 15.65
CA ALA A 36 4.82 10.58 15.16
C ALA A 36 4.84 10.34 13.64
N LEU A 37 5.43 11.25 12.87
CA LEU A 37 5.55 11.12 11.41
C LEU A 37 6.46 9.96 11.00
N VAL A 38 7.61 9.79 11.64
CA VAL A 38 8.49 8.63 11.39
C VAL A 38 7.75 7.32 11.67
N ASN A 39 7.03 7.25 12.80
CA ASN A 39 6.23 6.08 13.14
C ASN A 39 5.10 5.84 12.12
N ALA A 40 4.42 6.89 11.66
CA ALA A 40 3.37 6.78 10.67
C ALA A 40 3.89 6.34 9.29
N VAL A 41 5.04 6.87 8.85
CA VAL A 41 5.72 6.43 7.63
C VAL A 41 6.10 4.95 7.72
N LYS A 42 6.67 4.53 8.85
CA LYS A 42 7.00 3.12 9.09
C LYS A 42 5.75 2.23 9.03
N GLN A 43 4.67 2.61 9.72
CA GLN A 43 3.40 1.88 9.65
C GLN A 43 2.86 1.79 8.22
N ALA A 44 2.96 2.88 7.45
CA ALA A 44 2.54 2.88 6.05
C ALA A 44 3.40 1.95 5.19
N GLN A 45 4.70 1.83 5.43
CA GLN A 45 5.59 0.86 4.80
C GLN A 45 5.24 -0.59 5.20
N ASP A 46 4.97 -0.83 6.48
CA ASP A 46 4.56 -2.14 6.99
C ASP A 46 3.24 -2.61 6.32
N LEU A 47 2.28 -1.70 6.08
CA LEU A 47 1.06 -1.98 5.34
C LEU A 47 1.34 -2.40 3.89
N ILE A 48 2.33 -1.77 3.24
CA ILE A 48 2.75 -2.18 1.89
C ILE A 48 3.29 -3.60 1.94
N GLU A 49 4.18 -3.93 2.87
CA GLU A 49 4.74 -5.29 2.99
C GLU A 49 3.65 -6.33 3.29
N MET A 50 2.72 -6.01 4.20
CA MET A 50 1.58 -6.88 4.51
C MET A 50 0.71 -7.12 3.27
N GLY A 51 0.47 -6.07 2.48
CA GLY A 51 -0.26 -6.17 1.21
C GLY A 51 0.41 -7.13 0.22
N ASP A 52 1.74 -7.08 0.08
CA ASP A 52 2.48 -8.02 -0.79
C ASP A 52 2.39 -9.45 -0.28
N ARG A 53 2.50 -9.63 1.02
CA ARG A 53 2.36 -10.95 1.65
C ARG A 53 0.98 -11.55 1.37
N LYS A 54 -0.09 -10.77 1.52
CA LYS A 54 -1.47 -11.19 1.20
C LYS A 54 -1.64 -11.51 -0.28
N ALA A 55 -1.08 -10.70 -1.18
CA ALA A 55 -1.13 -10.96 -2.62
C ALA A 55 -0.45 -12.29 -3.00
N ARG A 56 0.72 -12.59 -2.41
CA ARG A 56 1.39 -13.89 -2.61
C ARG A 56 0.53 -15.06 -2.13
N PHE A 57 -0.10 -14.95 -0.96
CA PHE A 57 -1.01 -16.00 -0.48
C PHE A 57 -2.20 -16.22 -1.42
N ALA A 58 -2.83 -15.15 -1.91
CA ALA A 58 -3.93 -15.25 -2.86
C ALA A 58 -3.51 -15.97 -4.16
N LEU A 59 -2.31 -15.69 -4.68
CA LEU A 59 -1.75 -16.37 -5.84
C LEU A 59 -1.49 -17.86 -5.61
N VAL A 60 -1.01 -18.24 -4.42
CA VAL A 60 -0.83 -19.65 -4.03
C VAL A 60 -2.19 -20.37 -4.04
N ILE A 61 -3.21 -19.79 -3.41
CA ILE A 61 -4.57 -20.35 -3.39
C ILE A 61 -5.10 -20.49 -4.83
N MET A 62 -4.97 -19.45 -5.64
CA MET A 62 -5.38 -19.46 -7.05
C MET A 62 -4.70 -20.59 -7.84
N SER A 63 -3.41 -20.81 -7.60
CA SER A 63 -2.63 -21.88 -8.23
C SER A 63 -3.15 -23.26 -7.83
N VAL A 64 -3.48 -23.46 -6.55
CA VAL A 64 -4.07 -24.71 -6.06
C VAL A 64 -5.45 -24.96 -6.67
N LEU A 65 -6.33 -23.94 -6.71
CA LEU A 65 -7.65 -24.03 -7.32
C LEU A 65 -7.54 -24.44 -8.80
N ASN A 66 -6.64 -23.80 -9.55
CA ASN A 66 -6.41 -24.11 -10.95
C ASN A 66 -5.84 -25.53 -11.14
N ALA A 67 -4.93 -25.97 -10.27
CA ALA A 67 -4.38 -27.32 -10.34
C ALA A 67 -5.47 -28.39 -10.12
N VAL A 68 -6.38 -28.15 -9.16
CA VAL A 68 -7.54 -29.04 -8.93
C VAL A 68 -8.46 -29.05 -10.14
N ALA A 69 -8.78 -27.88 -10.72
CA ALA A 69 -9.60 -27.78 -11.92
C ALA A 69 -8.99 -28.53 -13.11
N VAL A 70 -7.68 -28.37 -13.35
CA VAL A 70 -6.96 -29.08 -14.40
C VAL A 70 -6.95 -30.59 -14.14
N LEU A 71 -6.73 -31.02 -12.91
CA LEU A 71 -6.73 -32.44 -12.55
C LEU A 71 -8.12 -33.07 -12.75
N LEU A 72 -9.19 -32.34 -12.42
CA LEU A 72 -10.56 -32.76 -12.66
C LEU A 72 -10.83 -32.98 -14.15
N VAL A 73 -10.40 -32.06 -15.02
CA VAL A 73 -10.56 -32.20 -16.47
C VAL A 73 -9.67 -33.31 -17.03
N ALA A 74 -8.40 -33.35 -16.62
CA ALA A 74 -7.41 -34.29 -17.16
C ALA A 74 -7.65 -35.73 -16.71
N ARG A 75 -8.07 -35.96 -15.46
CA ARG A 75 -8.37 -37.31 -14.94
C ARG A 75 -9.83 -37.71 -15.06
N GLY A 76 -10.73 -36.76 -15.27
CA GLY A 76 -12.16 -37.05 -15.35
C GLY A 76 -12.51 -38.01 -16.50
N GLY A 77 -11.80 -37.93 -17.63
CA GLY A 77 -11.99 -38.84 -18.76
C GLY A 77 -13.46 -38.99 -19.18
N THR A 78 -13.82 -40.12 -19.80
CA THR A 78 -15.21 -40.43 -20.16
C THR A 78 -16.00 -41.09 -19.03
N SER A 79 -15.33 -41.52 -17.95
CA SER A 79 -15.96 -42.25 -16.84
C SER A 79 -16.50 -41.33 -15.73
N LEU A 80 -15.86 -40.18 -15.48
CA LEU A 80 -16.36 -39.18 -14.52
C LEU A 80 -17.06 -37.99 -15.20
N LEU A 81 -16.67 -37.63 -16.43
CA LEU A 81 -17.26 -36.47 -17.09
C LEU A 81 -18.44 -36.90 -17.99
N PRO A 82 -19.58 -36.22 -17.92
CA PRO A 82 -20.68 -36.44 -18.86
C PRO A 82 -20.22 -36.10 -20.28
N THR A 83 -20.24 -37.10 -21.16
CA THR A 83 -19.76 -36.98 -22.56
C THR A 83 -20.83 -36.49 -23.52
N THR A 84 -22.12 -36.64 -23.17
CA THR A 84 -23.26 -36.24 -23.99
C THR A 84 -24.41 -35.73 -23.13
N GLY A 85 -25.36 -35.01 -23.75
CA GLY A 85 -26.56 -34.50 -23.08
C GLY A 85 -26.39 -33.14 -22.37
N LEU A 86 -27.44 -32.73 -21.65
CA LEU A 86 -27.51 -31.41 -20.99
C LEU A 86 -26.42 -31.21 -19.93
N TRP A 87 -26.05 -32.25 -19.19
CA TRP A 87 -24.97 -32.20 -18.19
C TRP A 87 -23.61 -31.90 -18.80
N SER A 88 -23.32 -32.47 -19.98
CA SER A 88 -22.08 -32.21 -20.72
C SER A 88 -21.99 -30.75 -21.17
N LEU A 89 -23.08 -30.21 -21.73
CA LEU A 89 -23.15 -28.81 -22.14
C LEU A 89 -23.02 -27.85 -20.95
N ALA A 90 -23.71 -28.12 -19.85
CA ALA A 90 -23.65 -27.31 -18.63
C ALA A 90 -22.23 -27.29 -18.05
N LEU A 91 -21.58 -28.46 -17.95
CA LEU A 91 -20.21 -28.56 -17.45
C LEU A 91 -19.21 -27.87 -18.38
N ALA A 92 -19.34 -28.04 -19.70
CA ALA A 92 -18.49 -27.34 -20.67
C ALA A 92 -18.63 -25.81 -20.56
N ALA A 93 -19.86 -25.31 -20.38
CA ALA A 93 -20.11 -23.89 -20.15
C ALA A 93 -19.46 -23.40 -18.84
N MET A 94 -19.55 -24.17 -17.76
CA MET A 94 -18.90 -23.85 -16.48
C MET A 94 -17.38 -23.84 -16.59
N ILE A 95 -16.78 -24.82 -17.28
CA ILE A 95 -15.33 -24.84 -17.55
C ILE A 95 -14.93 -23.58 -18.33
N ALA A 96 -15.67 -23.23 -19.38
CA ALA A 96 -15.38 -22.04 -20.19
C ALA A 96 -15.45 -20.75 -19.34
N VAL A 97 -16.49 -20.60 -18.52
CA VAL A 97 -16.63 -19.46 -17.59
C VAL A 97 -15.49 -19.44 -16.59
N TYR A 98 -15.12 -20.60 -16.01
CA TYR A 98 -14.01 -20.71 -15.08
C TYR A 98 -12.69 -20.25 -15.72
N VAL A 99 -12.38 -20.71 -16.93
CA VAL A 99 -11.17 -20.31 -17.65
C VAL A 99 -11.14 -18.79 -17.89
N VAL A 100 -12.25 -18.21 -18.36
CA VAL A 100 -12.34 -16.75 -18.57
C VAL A 100 -12.12 -15.98 -17.27
N VAL A 101 -12.76 -16.41 -16.19
CA VAL A 101 -12.62 -15.82 -14.84
C VAL A 101 -11.17 -15.94 -14.36
N THR A 102 -10.54 -17.10 -14.50
CA THR A 102 -9.14 -17.33 -14.13
C THR A 102 -8.20 -16.39 -14.87
N LEU A 103 -8.32 -16.28 -16.20
CA LEU A 103 -7.47 -15.40 -16.99
C LEU A 103 -7.65 -13.92 -16.58
N TYR A 104 -8.89 -13.50 -16.35
CA TYR A 104 -9.19 -12.15 -15.87
C TYR A 104 -8.51 -11.87 -14.52
N PHE A 105 -8.62 -12.78 -13.55
CA PHE A 105 -8.05 -12.56 -12.22
C PHE A 105 -6.53 -12.73 -12.17
N VAL A 106 -5.93 -13.52 -13.06
CA VAL A 106 -4.47 -13.54 -13.23
C VAL A 106 -4.00 -12.16 -13.69
N ALA A 107 -4.69 -11.53 -14.65
CA ALA A 107 -4.38 -10.16 -15.06
C ALA A 107 -4.55 -9.13 -13.91
N GLN A 108 -5.56 -9.31 -13.05
CA GLN A 108 -5.70 -8.49 -11.85
C GLN A 108 -4.57 -8.73 -10.84
N ALA A 109 -4.10 -9.96 -10.68
CA ALA A 109 -2.99 -10.28 -9.79
C ALA A 109 -1.66 -9.67 -10.27
N VAL A 110 -1.40 -9.70 -11.58
CA VAL A 110 -0.27 -8.97 -12.19
C VAL A 110 -0.40 -7.47 -11.91
N SER A 111 -1.61 -6.91 -12.02
CA SER A 111 -1.88 -5.51 -11.69
C SER A 111 -1.69 -5.20 -10.20
N ALA A 112 -1.95 -6.16 -9.31
CA ALA A 112 -1.71 -6.03 -7.86
C ALA A 112 -0.21 -5.99 -7.54
N LEU A 113 0.59 -6.85 -8.20
CA LEU A 113 2.04 -6.97 -8.05
C LEU A 113 2.85 -5.90 -8.79
N ARG A 114 2.27 -5.24 -9.80
CA ARG A 114 2.97 -4.23 -10.58
C ARG A 114 3.55 -3.14 -9.64
N PRO A 115 4.86 -2.83 -9.74
CA PRO A 115 5.46 -1.77 -8.94
C PRO A 115 4.75 -0.46 -9.26
N ARG A 116 4.13 0.14 -8.24
CA ARG A 116 3.44 1.42 -8.37
C ARG A 116 4.45 2.53 -8.10
N GLY A 117 5.02 3.08 -9.16
CA GLY A 117 5.75 4.34 -9.07
C GLY A 117 4.76 5.46 -8.86
N VAL A 118 4.66 5.99 -7.64
CA VAL A 118 4.11 7.32 -7.44
C VAL A 118 5.31 8.24 -7.38
N HIS A 119 5.51 9.01 -8.45
CA HIS A 119 6.47 10.09 -8.39
C HIS A 119 5.89 11.16 -7.48
N PRO A 120 6.66 11.67 -6.51
CA PRO A 120 6.30 12.91 -5.84
C PRO A 120 6.01 13.97 -6.92
N PRO A 121 5.08 14.91 -6.70
CA PRO A 121 4.84 15.99 -7.64
C PRO A 121 6.20 16.57 -8.09
N PRO A 122 6.47 16.69 -9.40
CA PRO A 122 7.75 17.22 -9.86
C PRO A 122 7.91 18.62 -9.28
N ALA A 123 8.99 18.85 -8.53
CA ALA A 123 9.33 20.21 -8.14
C ALA A 123 9.66 20.95 -9.44
N HIS A 124 8.98 22.06 -9.70
CA HIS A 124 9.31 22.93 -10.83
C HIS A 124 10.78 23.36 -10.77
N GLU A 125 11.33 23.52 -9.55
CA GLU A 125 12.74 23.72 -9.27
C GLU A 125 13.12 23.01 -7.97
N MET A 126 14.25 22.30 -7.93
CA MET A 126 14.73 21.67 -6.69
C MET A 126 15.20 22.75 -5.71
N PRO A 127 14.66 22.78 -4.47
CA PRO A 127 15.10 23.75 -3.48
C PRO A 127 16.60 23.58 -3.20
N ARG A 128 17.36 24.68 -3.32
CA ARG A 128 18.80 24.75 -3.01
C ARG A 128 19.07 25.47 -1.70
N ASP A 129 18.20 26.40 -1.33
CA ASP A 129 18.29 27.15 -0.09
C ASP A 129 17.31 26.60 0.94
N VAL A 130 17.81 26.36 2.16
CA VAL A 130 16.99 25.84 3.26
C VAL A 130 16.05 26.93 3.76
N GLN A 131 14.77 26.79 3.46
CA GLN A 131 13.72 27.70 3.92
C GLN A 131 12.81 27.01 4.95
N PRO A 132 12.33 27.70 6.00
CA PRO A 132 11.45 27.10 7.01
C PRO A 132 10.17 26.53 6.40
N GLY A 133 9.80 25.30 6.77
CA GLY A 133 8.54 24.67 6.35
C GLY A 133 8.45 24.24 4.88
N VAL A 134 9.57 24.28 4.14
CA VAL A 134 9.62 23.83 2.74
C VAL A 134 10.21 22.41 2.68
N SER A 135 9.61 21.55 1.86
CA SER A 135 10.13 20.20 1.60
C SER A 135 11.44 20.29 0.80
N MET A 136 12.58 19.93 1.40
CA MET A 136 13.89 20.02 0.75
C MET A 136 14.20 18.82 -0.16
N ARG A 137 13.30 17.83 -0.18
CA ARG A 137 13.37 16.61 -1.00
C ARG A 137 14.62 15.76 -0.74
N MET A 138 15.02 15.66 0.53
CA MET A 138 16.21 14.94 0.99
C MET A 138 15.97 13.45 1.28
N LEU A 139 14.72 13.06 1.48
CA LEU A 139 14.25 11.70 1.77
C LEU A 139 13.66 11.01 0.53
N PHE A 140 13.40 11.74 -0.57
CA PHE A 140 12.90 11.15 -1.82
C PHE A 140 14.04 10.61 -2.69
N HIS A 141 14.17 9.28 -2.79
CA HIS A 141 15.27 8.63 -3.52
C HIS A 141 15.48 9.13 -4.96
N ALA A 142 14.39 9.37 -5.70
CA ALA A 142 14.48 9.85 -7.08
C ALA A 142 15.14 11.24 -7.17
N ASP A 143 14.85 12.12 -6.19
CA ASP A 143 15.38 13.48 -6.15
C ASP A 143 16.80 13.51 -5.56
N VAL A 144 17.09 12.63 -4.60
CA VAL A 144 18.45 12.46 -4.06
C VAL A 144 19.43 12.06 -5.16
N MET A 145 19.03 11.18 -6.07
CA MET A 145 19.86 10.75 -7.21
C MET A 145 20.08 11.84 -8.25
N ALA A 146 19.23 12.87 -8.30
CA ALA A 146 19.38 13.99 -9.21
C ALA A 146 20.33 15.08 -8.67
N ARG A 147 20.72 15.02 -7.39
CA ARG A 147 21.63 15.98 -6.76
C ARG A 147 23.08 15.49 -6.80
N GLU A 148 24.01 16.43 -6.81
CA GLU A 148 25.42 16.12 -6.58
C GLU A 148 25.65 15.68 -5.13
N ARG A 149 26.58 14.75 -4.91
CA ARG A 149 26.87 14.20 -3.58
C ARG A 149 27.27 15.28 -2.56
N ASP A 150 28.09 16.23 -2.98
CA ASP A 150 28.60 17.27 -2.09
C ASP A 150 27.52 18.30 -1.75
N GLU A 151 26.67 18.65 -2.72
CA GLU A 151 25.47 19.47 -2.50
C GLU A 151 24.51 18.79 -1.51
N TYR A 152 24.23 17.51 -1.70
CA TYR A 152 23.37 16.73 -0.81
C TYR A 152 23.92 16.69 0.63
N ARG A 153 25.23 16.52 0.81
CA ARG A 153 25.86 16.56 2.14
C ARG A 153 25.75 17.95 2.78
N ALA A 154 26.04 19.00 2.03
CA ALA A 154 25.97 20.37 2.53
C ALA A 154 24.54 20.77 2.95
N LEU A 155 23.52 20.27 2.24
CA LEU A 155 22.12 20.46 2.60
C LEU A 155 21.75 19.76 3.91
N TRP A 156 22.26 18.55 4.16
CA TRP A 156 22.02 17.82 5.42
C TRP A 156 22.56 18.58 6.64
N GLU A 157 23.72 19.23 6.51
CA GLU A 157 24.33 20.02 7.60
C GLU A 157 23.49 21.25 7.98
N ARG A 158 22.70 21.77 7.04
CA ARG A 158 21.88 22.98 7.22
C ARG A 158 20.40 22.68 7.46
N LEU A 159 20.01 21.40 7.39
CA LEU A 159 18.61 20.99 7.40
C LEU A 159 17.96 21.27 8.75
N ARG A 160 16.77 21.87 8.73
CA ARG A 160 15.99 22.13 9.95
C ARG A 160 14.99 21.02 10.19
N MET A 161 14.55 20.90 11.44
CA MET A 161 13.53 19.94 11.85
C MET A 161 12.19 20.14 11.10
N ASP A 162 11.83 21.40 10.85
CA ASP A 162 10.59 21.74 10.14
C ASP A 162 10.62 21.26 8.68
N ASN A 163 11.79 21.27 8.04
CA ASN A 163 11.97 20.74 6.68
C ASN A 163 11.73 19.23 6.66
N LEU A 164 12.31 18.50 7.62
CA LEU A 164 12.15 17.05 7.75
C LEU A 164 10.70 16.65 8.05
N THR A 165 10.03 17.37 8.95
CA THR A 165 8.62 17.06 9.27
C THR A 165 7.70 17.36 8.08
N THR A 166 7.96 18.41 7.31
CA THR A 166 7.22 18.69 6.07
C THR A 166 7.43 17.56 5.07
N GLU A 167 8.68 17.15 4.87
CA GLU A 167 9.00 16.09 3.92
C GLU A 167 8.43 14.72 4.33
N LEU A 168 8.48 14.36 5.61
CA LEU A 168 7.86 13.13 6.11
C LEU A 168 6.33 13.16 5.94
N ALA A 169 5.69 14.33 6.06
CA ALA A 169 4.27 14.46 5.78
C ALA A 169 3.95 14.22 4.30
N ASP A 170 4.75 14.78 3.38
CA ASP A 170 4.61 14.54 1.93
C ASP A 170 4.82 13.06 1.58
N GLN A 171 5.81 12.41 2.20
CA GLN A 171 6.07 10.99 2.05
C GLN A 171 4.91 10.15 2.56
N LEU A 172 4.41 10.45 3.76
CA LEU A 172 3.27 9.76 4.34
C LEU A 172 2.05 9.87 3.43
N TYR A 173 1.74 11.07 2.93
CA TYR A 173 0.65 11.28 1.98
C TYR A 173 0.80 10.41 0.72
N THR A 174 2.00 10.40 0.14
CA THR A 174 2.33 9.57 -1.03
C THR A 174 2.15 8.08 -0.73
N LEU A 175 2.65 7.60 0.42
CA LEU A 175 2.50 6.22 0.86
C LEU A 175 1.04 5.85 1.14
N SER A 176 0.23 6.76 1.70
CA SER A 176 -1.20 6.56 1.90
C SER A 176 -1.94 6.36 0.57
N MET A 177 -1.62 7.15 -0.45
CA MET A 177 -2.17 6.96 -1.81
C MET A 177 -1.76 5.61 -2.41
N VAL A 178 -0.49 5.21 -2.25
CA VAL A 178 0.00 3.89 -2.69
C VAL A 178 -0.75 2.78 -1.99
N ASN A 179 -0.90 2.86 -0.67
CA ASN A 179 -1.62 1.89 0.14
C ASN A 179 -3.08 1.78 -0.29
N GLN A 180 -3.81 2.90 -0.41
CA GLN A 180 -5.21 2.88 -0.84
C GLN A 180 -5.38 2.15 -2.18
N ARG A 181 -4.55 2.48 -3.17
CA ARG A 181 -4.57 1.84 -4.49
C ARG A 181 -4.20 0.35 -4.43
N LYS A 182 -3.23 -0.01 -3.58
CA LYS A 182 -2.78 -1.40 -3.39
C LYS A 182 -3.88 -2.26 -2.76
N TYR A 183 -4.51 -1.78 -1.69
CA TYR A 183 -5.60 -2.51 -1.03
C TYR A 183 -6.85 -2.60 -1.92
N ALA A 184 -7.15 -1.61 -2.75
CA ALA A 184 -8.23 -1.71 -3.74
C ALA A 184 -7.95 -2.76 -4.84
N ALA A 185 -6.69 -2.97 -5.21
CA ALA A 185 -6.32 -4.07 -6.11
C ALA A 185 -6.37 -5.43 -5.38
N LEU A 186 -5.96 -5.46 -4.11
CA LEU A 186 -6.00 -6.66 -3.28
C LEU A 186 -7.44 -7.13 -3.05
N ASP A 187 -8.37 -6.21 -2.78
CA ASP A 187 -9.79 -6.53 -2.59
C ASP A 187 -10.37 -7.23 -3.83
N ARG A 188 -10.11 -6.67 -5.01
CA ARG A 188 -10.49 -7.30 -6.30
C ARG A 188 -9.89 -8.70 -6.47
N LEU A 189 -8.64 -8.90 -6.04
CA LEU A 189 -7.98 -10.21 -6.10
C LEU A 189 -8.69 -11.25 -5.19
N TYR A 190 -9.04 -10.86 -3.96
CA TYR A 190 -9.76 -11.74 -3.03
C TYR A 190 -11.18 -12.07 -3.51
N VAL A 191 -11.89 -11.09 -4.11
CA VAL A 191 -13.17 -11.34 -4.79
C VAL A 191 -13.01 -12.40 -5.87
N GLY A 192 -11.91 -12.35 -6.64
CA GLY A 192 -11.61 -13.35 -7.65
C GLY A 192 -11.36 -14.75 -7.11
N VAL A 193 -10.57 -14.85 -6.04
CA VAL A 193 -10.33 -16.14 -5.36
C VAL A 193 -11.63 -16.74 -4.83
N ASN A 194 -12.51 -15.92 -4.25
CA ASN A 194 -13.82 -16.37 -3.78
C ASN A 194 -14.70 -16.84 -4.94
N LEU A 195 -14.75 -16.10 -6.05
CA LEU A 195 -15.54 -16.48 -7.23
C LEU A 195 -15.05 -17.78 -7.84
N MET A 196 -13.73 -17.95 -8.00
CA MET A 196 -13.15 -19.20 -8.50
C MET A 196 -13.43 -20.37 -7.58
N THR A 197 -13.38 -20.16 -6.26
CA THR A 197 -13.71 -21.20 -5.27
C THR A 197 -15.18 -21.62 -5.40
N ALA A 198 -16.10 -20.66 -5.54
CA ALA A 198 -17.52 -20.93 -5.73
C ALA A 198 -17.80 -21.67 -7.04
N LEU A 199 -17.18 -21.25 -8.15
CA LEU A 199 -17.32 -21.91 -9.44
C LEU A 199 -16.80 -23.35 -9.40
N LEU A 200 -15.62 -23.57 -8.82
CA LEU A 200 -15.05 -24.92 -8.68
C LEU A 200 -15.95 -25.80 -7.80
N GLY A 201 -16.44 -25.27 -6.68
CA GLY A 201 -17.39 -25.98 -5.82
C GLY A 201 -18.68 -26.34 -6.55
N LEU A 202 -19.21 -25.43 -7.37
CA LEU A 202 -20.40 -25.67 -8.18
C LEU A 202 -20.17 -26.74 -9.26
N MET A 203 -18.99 -26.76 -9.90
CA MET A 203 -18.62 -27.81 -10.84
C MET A 203 -18.56 -29.19 -10.17
N LEU A 204 -17.93 -29.26 -8.99
CA LEU A 204 -17.89 -30.50 -8.19
C LEU A 204 -19.28 -30.95 -7.77
N ALA A 205 -20.15 -30.04 -7.33
CA ALA A 205 -21.53 -30.35 -6.97
C ALA A 205 -22.33 -30.87 -8.17
N THR A 206 -22.16 -30.25 -9.34
CA THR A 206 -22.81 -30.67 -10.59
C THR A 206 -22.39 -32.09 -10.97
N LEU A 207 -21.09 -32.40 -10.87
CA LEU A 207 -20.57 -33.75 -11.11
C LEU A 207 -21.08 -34.78 -10.09
N GLY A 208 -21.09 -34.42 -8.80
CA GLY A 208 -21.63 -35.28 -7.75
C GLY A 208 -23.11 -35.60 -7.95
N LEU A 209 -23.90 -34.60 -8.36
CA LEU A 209 -25.32 -34.78 -8.66
C LEU A 209 -25.53 -35.65 -9.91
N TYR A 210 -24.74 -35.43 -10.97
CA TYR A 210 -24.76 -36.28 -12.16
C TYR A 210 -24.53 -37.77 -11.82
N HIS A 211 -23.53 -38.07 -10.99
CA HIS A 211 -23.23 -39.44 -10.55
C HIS A 211 -24.25 -40.04 -9.58
N LEU A 212 -25.07 -39.21 -8.92
CA LEU A 212 -26.12 -39.70 -8.03
C LEU A 212 -27.41 -40.02 -8.79
N VAL A 213 -27.63 -39.36 -9.93
CA VAL A 213 -28.84 -39.52 -10.76
C VAL A 213 -28.65 -40.57 -11.86
N THR A 214 -27.41 -40.86 -12.26
CA THR A 214 -27.06 -41.80 -13.35
C THR A 214 -26.46 -43.08 -12.81
#